data_AF-A0A060BWK1-F1
#
_entry.id   AF-A0A060BWK1-F1
#
_cell.length_a   1.000
_cell.length_b   1.000
_cell.length_c   1.000
_cell.angle_alpha   90.00
_cell.angle_beta   90.00
_cell.angle_gamma   90.00
#
_symmetry.space_group_name_H-M   'P 1'
#
loop_
_entity.id
_entity.type
_entity.pdbx_description
1 polymer ?
#
loop_
_entity_poly.entity_id
_entity_poly.type
_entity_poly.pdbx_seq_one_letter_code
_entity_poly.pdbx_strand_id
1 'polypeptide(L)'
;MERPHWASLNGWWDYAVVDATGARDTPLDDEPVPDHWDGTIRVPFAIETAASGVHRKLTPDQVLHYHRRLASPRSGGADASP
;
A
#
# COMPACT_ATOMS: atom_id res chain seq x y z
N MET A 1 -21.34 -4.39 17.13
CA MET A 1 -21.15 -5.55 16.25
C MET A 1 -19.75 -5.43 15.67
N GLU A 2 -18.84 -6.33 16.04
CA GLU A 2 -17.44 -6.31 15.62
C GLU A 2 -17.15 -7.60 14.85
N ARG A 3 -16.42 -7.50 13.72
CA ARG A 3 -16.02 -8.67 12.93
C ARG A 3 -14.63 -9.12 13.43
N PRO A 4 -14.52 -10.27 14.11
CA PRO A 4 -13.29 -10.64 14.83
C PRO A 4 -12.07 -10.86 13.93
N HIS A 5 -12.26 -11.04 12.61
CA HIS A 5 -11.18 -11.25 11.64
C HIS A 5 -11.03 -10.09 10.65
N TRP A 6 -11.49 -8.89 11.01
CA TRP A 6 -11.34 -7.71 10.18
C TRP A 6 -10.16 -6.86 10.64
N ALA A 7 -9.26 -6.56 9.71
CA ALA A 7 -8.18 -5.61 9.90
C ALA A 7 -8.39 -4.42 8.95
N SER A 8 -8.25 -3.20 9.47
CA SER A 8 -8.33 -2.00 8.65
C SER A 8 -7.07 -1.83 7.80
N LEU A 9 -7.26 -1.54 6.51
CA LEU A 9 -6.17 -1.13 5.61
C LEU A 9 -5.81 0.35 5.75
N ASN A 10 -6.58 1.13 6.51
CA ASN A 10 -6.30 2.55 6.73
C ASN A 10 -4.98 2.73 7.50
N GLY A 11 -4.35 3.88 7.29
CA GLY A 11 -3.11 4.25 7.96
C GLY A 11 -2.00 4.59 6.97
N TRP A 12 -0.77 4.56 7.46
CA TRP A 12 0.42 4.85 6.67
C TRP A 12 0.89 3.62 5.89
N TRP A 13 1.22 3.85 4.63
CA TRP A 13 1.77 2.87 3.69
C TRP A 13 3.04 3.44 3.09
N ASP A 14 3.98 2.59 2.72
CA ASP A 14 5.09 2.99 1.86
C ASP A 14 4.55 3.21 0.45
N TYR A 15 5.07 4.20 -0.27
CA TYR A 15 4.69 4.45 -1.66
C TYR A 15 5.89 4.74 -2.55
N ALA A 16 5.75 4.42 -3.83
CA ALA A 16 6.73 4.73 -4.86
C ALA A 16 6.00 5.16 -6.13
N VAL A 17 6.50 6.19 -6.80
CA VAL A 17 6.02 6.60 -8.12
C VAL A 17 7.09 6.25 -9.15
N VAL A 18 6.76 5.33 -10.05
CA VAL A 18 7.67 4.84 -11.10
C VAL A 18 7.13 5.22 -12.48
N ASP A 19 8.02 5.31 -13.46
CA ASP A 19 7.61 5.54 -14.85
C ASP A 19 6.89 4.30 -15.39
N ALA A 20 5.75 4.51 -16.07
CA ALA A 20 4.88 3.45 -16.55
C ALA A 20 5.42 2.71 -17.79
N THR A 21 6.73 2.75 -18.04
CA THR A 21 7.34 2.16 -19.24
C THR A 21 7.15 0.64 -19.20
N GLY A 22 6.25 0.13 -20.04
CA GLY A 22 5.84 -1.27 -20.05
C GLY A 22 4.77 -1.62 -19.00
N ALA A 23 4.78 -0.98 -17.83
CA ALA A 23 3.89 -1.32 -16.71
C ALA A 23 2.39 -1.23 -17.05
N ARG A 24 1.99 -0.27 -17.90
CA ARG A 24 0.56 -0.01 -18.19
C ARG A 24 -0.17 -1.20 -18.84
N ASP A 25 0.57 -2.00 -19.61
CA ASP A 25 0.07 -3.18 -20.33
C ASP A 25 0.64 -4.49 -19.74
N THR A 26 1.43 -4.39 -18.65
CA THR A 26 2.01 -5.56 -17.98
C THR A 26 0.98 -6.12 -16.99
N PRO A 27 0.72 -7.44 -16.98
CA PRO A 27 -0.06 -8.06 -15.92
C PRO A 27 0.53 -7.73 -14.55
N LEU A 28 -0.32 -7.49 -13.55
CA LEU A 28 0.14 -7.10 -12.21
C LEU A 28 1.15 -8.10 -11.59
N ASP A 29 1.00 -9.39 -11.92
CA ASP A 29 1.91 -10.46 -11.46
C ASP A 29 3.32 -10.36 -12.05
N ASP A 30 3.45 -9.71 -13.21
CA ASP A 30 4.71 -9.50 -13.93
C ASP A 30 5.28 -8.09 -13.71
N GLU A 31 4.57 -7.23 -12.99
CA GLU A 31 4.99 -5.85 -12.73
C GLU A 31 6.13 -5.83 -11.69
N PRO A 32 7.29 -5.22 -12.01
CA PRO A 32 8.43 -5.22 -11.11
C PRO A 32 8.11 -4.42 -9.84
N VAL A 33 8.37 -5.02 -8.67
CA VAL A 33 8.27 -4.32 -7.39
C VAL A 33 9.37 -3.24 -7.32
N PRO A 34 9.06 -2.00 -6.89
CA PRO A 34 10.06 -0.95 -6.75
C PRO A 34 11.19 -1.34 -5.78
N ASP A 35 12.45 -1.09 -6.19
CA ASP A 35 13.63 -1.28 -5.32
C ASP A 35 13.72 -0.21 -4.22
N HIS A 36 13.08 0.94 -4.43
CA HIS A 36 13.08 2.07 -3.51
C HIS A 36 11.67 2.62 -3.32
N TRP A 37 11.39 3.07 -2.09
CA TRP A 37 10.14 3.71 -1.71
C TRP A 37 10.38 5.21 -1.46
N ASP A 38 9.61 6.06 -2.12
CA ASP A 38 9.74 7.51 -2.08
C ASP A 38 9.42 8.09 -0.67
N GLY A 39 8.63 7.36 0.11
CA GLY A 39 8.21 7.77 1.45
C GLY A 39 6.94 7.08 1.89
N THR A 40 6.16 7.74 2.77
CA THR A 40 4.89 7.21 3.28
C THR A 40 3.68 8.04 2.87
N ILE A 41 2.57 7.37 2.57
CA ILE A 41 1.27 7.95 2.18
C ILE A 41 0.15 7.51 3.13
N ARG A 42 -0.77 8.42 3.45
CA ARG A 42 -1.94 8.14 4.31
C ARG A 42 -3.11 7.63 3.48
N VAL A 43 -3.39 6.34 3.57
CA VAL A 43 -4.59 5.72 2.98
C VAL A 43 -5.81 5.99 3.87
N PRO A 44 -6.98 6.38 3.31
CA PRO A 44 -7.38 6.28 1.90
C PRO A 44 -7.36 7.62 1.12
N PHE A 45 -6.41 8.52 1.41
CA PHE A 45 -6.34 9.80 0.71
C PHE A 45 -5.52 9.70 -0.57
N ALA A 46 -5.98 10.33 -1.64
CA ALA A 46 -5.26 10.40 -2.92
C ALA A 46 -3.92 11.14 -2.78
N ILE A 47 -2.90 10.72 -3.54
CA ILE A 47 -1.53 11.23 -3.47
C ILE A 47 -1.46 12.76 -3.68
N GLU A 48 -2.35 13.32 -4.48
CA GLU A 48 -2.44 14.74 -4.79
C GLU A 48 -2.92 15.59 -3.61
N THR A 49 -3.53 14.99 -2.59
CA THR A 49 -4.14 15.74 -1.49
C THR A 49 -3.16 16.03 -0.37
N ALA A 50 -3.31 17.16 0.33
CA ALA A 50 -2.55 17.43 1.55
C ALA A 50 -2.81 16.39 2.67
N ALA A 51 -4.01 15.80 2.69
CA ALA A 51 -4.41 14.79 3.67
C ALA A 51 -3.62 13.49 3.55
N SER A 52 -3.06 13.19 2.37
CA SER A 52 -2.21 12.03 2.15
C SER A 52 -0.82 12.18 2.77
N GLY A 53 -0.40 13.41 3.10
CA GLY A 53 0.96 13.75 3.52
C GLY A 53 1.96 13.88 2.38
N VAL A 54 1.57 13.57 1.13
CA VAL A 54 2.47 13.59 -0.04
C VAL A 54 2.26 14.84 -0.89
N HIS A 55 1.01 15.18 -1.22
CA HIS A 55 0.66 16.34 -2.04
C HIS A 55 1.44 16.43 -3.37
N ARG A 56 1.57 15.30 -4.07
CA ARG A 56 2.30 15.18 -5.35
C ARG A 56 1.33 14.87 -6.48
N LYS A 57 1.49 15.56 -7.62
CA LYS A 57 0.76 15.26 -8.85
C LYS A 57 1.26 13.93 -9.44
N LEU A 58 0.35 12.99 -9.68
CA LEU A 58 0.62 11.79 -10.47
C LEU A 58 0.28 12.06 -11.95
N THR A 59 1.15 11.64 -12.87
CA THR A 59 0.90 11.79 -14.31
C THR A 59 0.39 10.51 -14.95
N PRO A 60 -0.26 10.56 -16.13
CA PRO A 60 -0.73 9.37 -16.83
C PRO A 60 0.38 8.37 -17.23
N ASP A 61 1.63 8.82 -17.27
CA ASP A 61 2.80 8.00 -17.60
C ASP A 61 3.55 7.51 -16.35
N GLN A 62 2.90 7.58 -15.19
CA GLN A 62 3.43 7.11 -13.92
C GLN A 62 2.49 6.09 -13.28
N VAL A 63 3.09 5.13 -12.56
CA VAL A 63 2.39 4.18 -11.72
C VAL A 63 2.71 4.48 -10.26
N LEU A 64 1.68 4.41 -9.41
CA LEU A 64 1.80 4.56 -7.96
C LEU A 64 1.69 3.19 -7.30
N HIS A 65 2.79 2.73 -6.71
CA HIS A 65 2.82 1.51 -5.91
C HIS A 65 2.55 1.84 -4.45
N TYR A 66 1.80 0.96 -3.79
CA TYR A 66 1.56 0.99 -2.35
C TYR A 66 2.09 -0.30 -1.73
N HIS A 67 2.81 -0.18 -0.61
CA HIS A 67 3.29 -1.34 0.15
C HIS A 67 3.03 -1.18 1.65
N ARG A 68 2.57 -2.25 2.27
CA ARG A 68 2.45 -2.38 3.72
C ARG A 68 2.45 -3.84 4.11
N ARG A 69 3.24 -4.18 5.13
CA ARG A 69 3.14 -5.49 5.78
C ARG A 69 1.90 -5.52 6.67
N LEU A 70 0.99 -6.44 6.38
CA LEU A 70 -0.22 -6.67 7.17
C LEU A 70 -0.01 -7.91 8.06
N ALA A 71 -0.29 -7.77 9.35
CA ALA A 71 -0.37 -8.94 10.21
C ALA A 71 -1.59 -9.77 9.79
N SER A 72 -1.39 -11.08 9.59
CA SER A 72 -2.50 -11.97 9.30
C SER A 72 -3.47 -11.99 10.49
N PRO A 73 -4.77 -11.73 10.29
CA PRO A 73 -5.76 -11.78 11.37
C PRO A 73 -5.95 -13.20 11.94
N ARG A 74 -5.27 -14.22 11.39
CA ARG A 74 -5.28 -15.61 11.89
C ARG A 74 -4.25 -15.92 12.99
N SER A 75 -3.46 -14.94 13.43
CA SER A 75 -2.50 -15.13 14.53
C SER A 75 -3.05 -14.65 15.89
N GLY A 76 -4.27 -15.09 16.22
CA GLY A 76 -4.70 -15.22 17.61
C GLY A 76 -4.13 -16.53 18.14
N GLY A 77 -2.86 -16.51 18.57
CA GLY A 77 -2.28 -17.64 19.29
C GLY A 77 -3.08 -17.88 20.57
N ALA A 78 -3.78 -19.00 20.62
CA ALA A 78 -4.09 -19.64 21.89
C ALA A 78 -2.75 -19.91 22.56
N ASP A 79 -2.39 -19.07 23.53
CA ASP A 79 -1.35 -19.38 24.48
C ASP A 79 -1.86 -20.56 25.33
N ALA A 80 -1.37 -21.74 24.98
CA ALA A 80 -1.45 -22.92 25.81
C ALA A 80 -0.60 -22.65 27.06
N SER A 81 -1.26 -22.27 28.16
CA SER A 81 -0.65 -22.43 29.49
C SER A 81 -0.56 -23.93 29.84
N PRO A 82 0.53 -24.34 30.52
CA PRO A 82 0.82 -25.73 30.86
C PRO A 82 -0.17 -26.34 31.86
#